data_AF-A0AA47IBU3-F1
#
_entry.id   AF-A0AA47IBU3-F1
#
_cell.length_a   1.000
_cell.length_b   1.000
_cell.length_c   1.000
_cell.angle_alpha   90.00
_cell.angle_beta   90.00
_cell.angle_gamma   90.00
#
_symmetry.space_group_name_H-M   'P 1'
#
loop_
_entity.id
_entity.type
_entity.pdbx_description
1 polymer ?
#
loop_
_entity_poly.entity_id
_entity_poly.type
_entity_poly.pdbx_seq_one_letter_code
_entity_poly.pdbx_strand_id
1 'polypeptide(L)'
;MNTTTRISTAERLGRSVGRGWRAYARGERRLSSWLASKGVPVVVAAFALWVVKLTALCLLFYVASWLAVLLLLGVAAAWMAGSLARRDDRWAQQDELRNGEAGFGLYSSSGQRIDPHDPNDPFDG
;
A
#
# COMPACT_ATOMS: atom_id res chain seq x y z
N MET A 1 9.16 18.05 30.21
CA MET A 1 8.40 17.95 28.93
C MET A 1 9.07 16.85 28.12
N ASN A 2 8.38 15.73 27.91
CA ASN A 2 8.95 14.51 27.30
C ASN A 2 8.55 14.41 25.82
N THR A 3 9.52 14.46 24.91
CA THR A 3 9.36 14.12 23.50
C THR A 3 9.86 12.70 23.28
N THR A 4 8.94 11.73 23.31
CA THR A 4 9.25 10.32 23.07
C THR A 4 9.54 10.08 21.59
N THR A 5 10.82 9.91 21.29
CA THR A 5 11.38 9.53 19.99
C THR A 5 10.71 8.27 19.44
N ARG A 6 9.81 8.45 18.47
CA ARG A 6 9.04 7.39 17.80
C ARG A 6 9.87 6.69 16.70
N ILE A 7 11.08 6.23 17.04
CA ILE A 7 11.99 5.52 16.12
C ILE A 7 12.57 4.32 16.87
N SER A 8 11.90 3.17 16.94
CA SER A 8 12.47 2.02 17.67
C SER A 8 11.95 0.62 17.28
N THR A 9 11.50 0.41 16.05
CA THR A 9 11.09 -0.94 15.61
C THR A 9 11.95 -1.49 14.47
N ALA A 10 12.32 -0.64 13.50
CA ALA A 10 13.12 -1.06 12.34
C ALA A 10 14.54 -1.51 12.71
N GLU A 11 15.23 -0.83 13.63
CA GLU A 11 16.59 -1.22 14.04
C GLU A 11 16.65 -2.51 14.87
N ARG A 12 15.59 -2.83 15.63
CA ARG A 12 15.54 -4.07 16.43
C ARG A 12 15.33 -5.29 15.55
N LEU A 13 14.55 -5.16 14.48
CA LEU A 13 14.30 -6.26 13.55
C LEU A 13 15.59 -6.68 12.82
N GLY A 14 16.38 -5.73 12.31
CA GLY A 14 17.66 -6.05 11.66
C GLY A 14 18.65 -6.78 12.59
N ARG A 15 18.70 -6.40 13.88
CA ARG A 15 19.58 -7.03 14.86
C ARG A 15 19.08 -8.40 15.33
N SER A 16 17.77 -8.64 15.30
CA SER A 16 17.17 -9.95 15.63
C SER A 16 17.38 -10.97 14.51
N VAL A 17 17.22 -10.56 13.24
CA VAL A 17 17.50 -11.39 12.07
C VAL A 17 18.99 -11.76 12.00
N GLY A 18 19.89 -10.80 12.29
CA GLY A 18 21.32 -11.07 12.38
C GLY A 18 21.73 -12.02 13.50
N ARG A 19 20.99 -12.06 14.62
CA ARG A 19 21.19 -13.06 15.69
C ARG A 19 20.59 -14.42 15.34
N GLY A 20 19.42 -14.46 14.70
CA GLY A 20 18.81 -15.68 14.18
C GLY A 20 19.72 -16.38 13.17
N TRP A 21 20.36 -15.63 12.27
CA TRP A 21 21.32 -16.14 11.30
C TRP A 21 22.58 -16.73 11.97
N ARG A 22 23.11 -16.07 13.01
CA ARG A 22 24.28 -16.56 13.77
C ARG A 22 23.96 -17.76 14.68
N ALA A 23 22.71 -17.92 15.10
CA ALA A 23 22.25 -19.09 15.84
C ALA A 23 22.00 -20.26 14.87
N TYR A 24 21.44 -19.99 13.70
CA TYR A 24 21.27 -20.96 12.61
C TYR A 24 22.63 -21.51 12.13
N ALA A 25 23.58 -20.63 11.80
CA ALA A 25 24.94 -21.03 11.37
C ALA A 25 25.76 -21.74 12.47
N ARG A 26 25.46 -21.48 13.76
CA ARG A 26 26.07 -22.21 14.89
C ARG A 26 25.39 -23.55 15.14
N GLY A 27 24.07 -23.62 14.96
CA GLY A 27 23.30 -24.85 14.94
C GLY A 27 23.81 -25.77 13.84
N GLU A 28 24.08 -25.24 12.66
CA GLU A 28 24.72 -25.96 11.56
C GLU A 28 26.07 -26.54 11.97
N ARG A 29 26.95 -25.83 12.67
CA ARG A 29 28.25 -26.40 13.10
C ARG A 29 28.10 -27.53 14.13
N ARG A 30 27.14 -27.41 15.04
CA ARG A 30 26.90 -28.42 16.08
C ARG A 30 26.20 -29.65 15.50
N LEU A 31 25.26 -29.44 14.59
CA LEU A 31 24.67 -30.48 13.74
C LEU A 31 25.76 -31.08 12.84
N SER A 32 26.63 -30.30 12.23
CA SER A 32 27.74 -30.79 11.38
C SER A 32 28.71 -31.67 12.17
N SER A 33 29.07 -31.31 13.40
CA SER A 33 29.89 -32.18 14.26
C SER A 33 29.16 -33.46 14.66
N TRP A 34 27.83 -33.42 14.76
CA TRP A 34 26.98 -34.57 15.10
C TRP A 34 26.60 -35.42 13.87
N LEU A 35 26.62 -34.83 12.68
CA LEU A 35 26.40 -35.46 11.38
C LEU A 35 27.70 -36.04 10.84
N ALA A 36 28.84 -35.39 11.09
CA ALA A 36 30.17 -35.90 10.76
C ALA A 36 30.51 -37.14 11.60
N SER A 37 30.07 -37.18 12.86
CA SER A 37 30.16 -38.39 13.69
C SER A 37 29.20 -39.51 13.28
N LYS A 38 28.25 -39.23 12.36
CA LYS A 38 27.28 -40.21 11.82
C LYS A 38 27.44 -40.51 10.31
N GLY A 39 28.41 -39.91 9.62
CA GLY A 39 28.69 -40.21 8.20
C GLY A 39 27.57 -39.80 7.24
N VAL A 40 27.05 -38.58 7.34
CA VAL A 40 25.88 -38.18 6.54
C VAL A 40 26.24 -37.99 5.04
N PRO A 41 25.48 -38.63 4.12
CA PRO A 41 25.73 -38.52 2.69
C PRO A 41 25.48 -37.10 2.17
N VAL A 42 26.31 -36.69 1.22
CA VAL A 42 26.26 -35.40 0.48
C VAL A 42 24.84 -34.97 0.08
N VAL A 43 23.96 -35.95 -0.16
CA VAL A 43 22.55 -35.79 -0.46
C VAL A 43 21.81 -34.95 0.59
N VAL A 44 22.02 -35.18 1.88
CA VAL A 44 21.31 -34.44 2.96
C VAL A 44 21.77 -32.98 3.00
N ALA A 45 23.06 -32.72 2.78
CA ALA A 45 23.58 -31.37 2.68
C ALA A 45 23.00 -30.63 1.46
N ALA A 46 22.87 -31.31 0.33
CA ALA A 46 22.24 -30.75 -0.87
C ALA A 46 20.76 -30.41 -0.64
N PHE A 47 20.00 -31.29 0.02
CA PHE A 47 18.61 -31.03 0.38
C PHE A 47 18.47 -29.84 1.34
N ALA A 48 19.33 -29.72 2.35
CA ALA A 48 19.32 -28.59 3.27
C ALA A 48 19.54 -27.26 2.52
N LEU A 49 20.50 -27.22 1.60
CA LEU A 49 20.74 -26.04 0.75
C LEU A 49 19.53 -25.70 -0.12
N TRP A 50 18.87 -26.71 -0.70
CA TRP A 50 17.63 -26.52 -1.46
C TRP A 50 16.51 -25.95 -0.59
N VAL A 51 16.31 -26.47 0.62
CA VAL A 51 15.31 -25.95 1.57
C VAL A 51 15.59 -24.51 1.94
N VAL A 52 16.85 -24.15 2.22
CA VAL A 52 17.24 -22.75 2.49
C VAL A 52 16.94 -21.86 1.29
N LYS A 53 17.33 -22.30 0.08
CA LYS A 53 17.09 -21.54 -1.16
C LYS A 53 15.60 -21.36 -1.45
N LEU A 54 14.79 -22.39 -1.24
CA LEU A 54 13.33 -22.32 -1.37
C LEU A 54 12.71 -21.40 -0.32
N THR A 55 13.17 -21.47 0.93
CA THR A 55 12.70 -20.58 2.00
C THR A 55 13.01 -19.13 1.67
N ALA A 56 14.23 -18.85 1.21
CA ALA A 56 14.63 -17.53 0.76
C ALA A 56 13.78 -17.04 -0.42
N LEU A 57 13.49 -17.92 -1.39
CA LEU A 57 12.64 -17.62 -2.54
C LEU A 57 11.18 -17.33 -2.11
N CYS A 58 10.61 -18.15 -1.23
CA CYS A 58 9.27 -17.94 -0.68
C CYS A 58 9.18 -16.63 0.11
N LEU A 59 10.18 -16.31 0.93
CA LEU A 59 10.21 -15.07 1.70
C LEU A 59 10.34 -13.85 0.78
N LEU A 60 11.19 -13.94 -0.25
CA LEU A 60 11.32 -12.89 -1.26
C LEU A 60 9.99 -12.67 -1.99
N PHE A 61 9.35 -13.75 -2.43
CA PHE A 61 8.05 -13.69 -3.09
C PHE A 61 6.97 -13.12 -2.18
N TYR A 62 6.98 -13.48 -0.89
CA TYR A 62 6.07 -12.94 0.11
C TYR A 62 6.23 -11.42 0.25
N VAL A 63 7.46 -10.93 0.41
CA VAL A 63 7.72 -9.48 0.51
C VAL A 63 7.32 -8.75 -0.78
N ALA A 64 7.66 -9.30 -1.94
CA ALA A 64 7.28 -8.72 -3.23
C ALA A 64 5.75 -8.68 -3.42
N SER A 65 5.06 -9.77 -3.06
CA SER A 65 3.59 -9.84 -3.07
C SER A 65 2.98 -8.81 -2.12
N TRP A 66 3.55 -8.64 -0.93
CA TRP A 66 3.10 -7.64 0.02
C TRP A 66 3.23 -6.21 -0.53
N LEU A 67 4.37 -5.91 -1.16
CA LEU A 67 4.56 -4.62 -1.85
C LEU A 67 3.57 -4.44 -3.00
N ALA A 68 3.28 -5.48 -3.77
CA ALA A 68 2.28 -5.44 -4.83
C ALA A 68 0.87 -5.16 -4.28
N VAL A 69 0.47 -5.79 -3.17
CA VAL A 69 -0.81 -5.54 -2.50
C VAL A 69 -0.89 -4.10 -1.99
N LEU A 70 0.16 -3.60 -1.34
CA LEU A 70 0.22 -2.21 -0.89
C LEU A 70 0.12 -1.22 -2.06
N LEU A 71 0.84 -1.51 -3.14
CA LEU A 71 0.83 -0.68 -4.34
C LEU A 71 -0.56 -0.67 -4.97
N LEU A 72 -1.20 -1.83 -5.08
CA LEU A 72 -2.58 -1.95 -5.57
C LEU A 72 -3.55 -1.18 -4.68
N LEU A 73 -3.42 -1.26 -3.36
CA LEU A 73 -4.22 -0.49 -2.42
C LEU A 73 -4.00 1.02 -2.58
N GLY A 74 -2.75 1.45 -2.78
CA GLY A 74 -2.42 2.85 -3.05
C GLY A 74 -3.02 3.35 -4.36
N VAL A 75 -2.92 2.56 -5.43
CA VAL A 75 -3.54 2.86 -6.72
C VAL A 75 -5.06 2.92 -6.58
N ALA A 76 -5.68 1.97 -5.86
CA ALA A 76 -7.12 1.97 -5.62
C ALA A 76 -7.57 3.20 -4.82
N ALA A 77 -6.82 3.60 -3.79
CA ALA A 77 -7.08 4.80 -3.01
C ALA A 77 -6.94 6.07 -3.87
N ALA A 78 -5.89 6.16 -4.70
CA ALA A 78 -5.71 7.27 -5.63
C ALA A 78 -6.81 7.31 -6.70
N TRP A 79 -7.24 6.15 -7.20
CA TRP A 79 -8.37 6.03 -8.12
C TRP A 79 -9.67 6.49 -7.47
N MET A 80 -9.95 6.07 -6.23
CA MET A 80 -11.14 6.53 -5.51
C MET A 80 -11.09 8.04 -5.27
N ALA A 81 -9.98 8.57 -4.75
CA ALA A 81 -9.82 10.01 -4.51
C ALA A 81 -9.95 10.82 -5.81
N GLY A 82 -9.33 10.37 -6.90
CA GLY A 82 -9.46 11.00 -8.22
C GLY A 82 -10.88 10.88 -8.79
N SER A 83 -11.59 9.78 -8.52
CA SER A 83 -12.98 9.59 -8.95
C SER A 83 -13.95 10.47 -8.16
N LEU A 84 -13.68 10.73 -6.89
CA LEU A 84 -14.43 11.66 -6.05
C LEU A 84 -14.17 13.10 -6.50
N ALA A 85 -12.91 13.50 -6.63
CA ALA A 85 -12.54 14.81 -7.17
C ALA A 85 -13.15 15.05 -8.55
N ARG A 86 -13.09 14.07 -9.46
CA ARG A 86 -13.72 14.18 -10.78
C ARG A 86 -15.26 14.21 -10.73
N ARG A 87 -15.89 13.64 -9.71
CA ARG A 87 -17.35 13.77 -9.48
C ARG A 87 -17.70 15.14 -8.93
N ASP A 88 -16.90 15.66 -8.01
CA ASP A 88 -17.06 17.01 -7.47
C ASP A 88 -16.86 18.05 -8.58
N ASP A 89 -15.83 17.89 -9.42
CA ASP A 89 -15.63 18.71 -10.62
C ASP A 89 -16.79 18.59 -11.61
N ARG A 90 -17.39 17.39 -11.75
CA ARG A 90 -18.55 17.19 -12.63
C ARG A 90 -19.80 17.88 -12.09
N TRP A 91 -19.99 17.93 -10.77
CA TRP A 91 -21.11 18.63 -10.14
C TRP A 91 -20.86 20.14 -10.20
N ALA A 92 -19.63 20.60 -9.98
CA ALA A 92 -19.24 21.98 -10.21
C ALA A 92 -19.37 22.40 -11.69
N GLN A 93 -19.13 21.47 -12.62
CA GLN A 93 -19.31 21.70 -14.06
C GLN A 93 -20.79 21.71 -14.50
N GLN A 94 -21.72 21.23 -13.66
CA GLN A 94 -23.15 21.44 -13.92
C GLN A 94 -23.54 22.92 -13.82
N ASP A 95 -22.79 23.72 -13.06
CA ASP A 95 -23.03 25.14 -12.82
C ASP A 95 -22.00 25.98 -13.59
N GLU A 96 -21.99 25.85 -14.91
CA GLU A 96 -21.01 26.53 -15.76
C GLU A 96 -21.44 27.97 -16.06
N LEU A 97 -20.50 28.91 -15.89
CA LEU A 97 -20.62 30.29 -16.37
C LEU A 97 -20.68 30.29 -17.90
N ARG A 98 -21.87 30.57 -18.44
CA ARG A 98 -22.08 30.61 -19.89
C ARG A 98 -22.99 31.76 -20.26
N ASN A 99 -22.97 32.12 -21.55
CA ASN A 99 -23.97 33.00 -22.15
C ASN A 99 -25.15 32.14 -22.59
N GLY A 100 -26.17 32.05 -21.73
CA GLY A 100 -27.44 31.43 -22.08
C GLY A 100 -28.44 32.47 -22.57
N GLU A 101 -29.69 32.03 -22.74
CA GLU A 101 -30.79 32.84 -23.26
C GLU A 101 -31.09 34.09 -22.40
N ALA A 102 -30.81 34.01 -21.10
CA ALA A 102 -30.97 35.11 -20.14
C ALA A 102 -29.68 35.93 -19.92
N GLY A 103 -28.69 35.84 -20.83
CA GLY A 103 -27.41 36.55 -20.75
C GLY A 103 -26.30 35.77 -20.01
N PHE A 104 -25.20 36.46 -19.65
CA PHE A 104 -24.08 35.84 -18.94
C PHE A 104 -24.44 35.55 -17.48
N GLY A 105 -24.25 34.30 -17.04
CA GLY A 105 -24.56 33.91 -15.66
C GLY A 105 -24.18 32.47 -15.37
N LEU A 106 -24.42 32.02 -14.14
CA LEU A 106 -24.32 30.61 -13.76
C LEU A 106 -25.57 29.91 -14.28
N TYR A 107 -25.39 28.86 -15.09
CA TYR A 107 -26.49 28.05 -15.59
C TYR A 107 -26.35 26.63 -15.08
N SER A 108 -27.48 26.04 -14.68
CA SER A 108 -27.58 24.63 -14.37
C SER A 108 -27.46 23.78 -15.64
N SER A 109 -27.17 22.49 -15.48
CA SER A 109 -27.13 21.48 -16.54
C SER A 109 -28.39 21.43 -17.42
N SER A 110 -29.54 21.89 -16.91
CA SER A 110 -30.82 21.97 -17.64
C SER A 110 -30.94 23.21 -18.53
N GLY A 111 -29.96 24.12 -18.51
CA GLY A 111 -30.00 25.40 -19.23
C GLY A 111 -30.77 26.50 -18.52
N GLN A 112 -31.23 26.27 -17.29
CA GLN A 112 -31.85 27.28 -16.42
C GLN A 112 -30.77 28.11 -15.73
N ARG A 113 -31.00 29.42 -15.61
CA ARG A 113 -30.08 30.33 -14.92
C ARG A 113 -30.26 30.20 -13.40
N ILE A 114 -29.16 30.01 -12.68
CA ILE A 114 -29.15 29.95 -11.21
C ILE A 114 -29.03 31.38 -10.71
N ASP A 115 -30.12 31.93 -10.17
CA ASP A 115 -30.17 33.26 -9.55
C ASP A 115 -30.46 33.12 -8.04
N PRO A 116 -29.52 33.50 -7.15
CA PRO A 116 -29.73 33.49 -5.69
C PRO A 116 -30.88 34.37 -5.19
N HIS A 117 -31.50 35.17 -6.04
CA HIS A 117 -32.69 35.97 -5.72
C HIS A 117 -33.91 35.59 -6.58
N ASP A 118 -33.95 34.39 -7.16
CA ASP A 118 -35.14 33.89 -7.85
C ASP A 118 -36.28 33.60 -6.85
N PRO A 119 -37.40 34.33 -6.90
CA PRO A 119 -38.55 34.05 -6.03
C PRO A 119 -39.24 32.70 -6.32
N ASN A 120 -38.84 31.99 -7.38
CA ASN A 120 -39.35 30.66 -7.72
C ASN A 120 -38.34 29.54 -7.46
N ASP A 121 -37.29 29.78 -6.66
CA ASP A 121 -36.34 28.73 -6.30
C ASP A 121 -37.07 27.59 -5.56
N PRO A 122 -37.07 26.34 -6.09
CA PRO A 122 -37.72 25.21 -5.44
C PRO A 122 -37.06 24.80 -4.12
N PHE A 123 -35.90 25.36 -3.76
CA PHE A 123 -35.17 25.10 -2.52
C PHE A 123 -35.37 26.18 -1.44
N ASP A 124 -36.03 27.31 -1.74
CA ASP A 124 -36.42 28.38 -0.80
C ASP A 124 -37.85 28.16 -0.25
N GLY A 125 -38.06 27.01 0.42
CA GLY A 125 -39.32 26.64 1.09
C GLY A 125 -39.22 26.59 2.61
#